data_AF-A0A8T4YN39-F1
#
_entry.id   AF-A0A8T4YN39-F1
#
_cell.length_a   1.000
_cell.length_b   1.000
_cell.length_c   1.000
_cell.angle_alpha   90.00
_cell.angle_beta   90.00
_cell.angle_gamma   90.00
#
_symmetry.space_group_name_H-M   'P 1'
#
loop_
_entity.id
_entity.type
_entity.pdbx_description
1 polymer ?
#
loop_
_entity_poly.entity_id
_entity_poly.type
_entity_poly.pdbx_seq_one_letter_code
_entity_poly.pdbx_strand_id
1 'polypeptide(L)'
;MGEWLRRKIMGLLDIFRRKKKEEAKTTVETRRMTELEQLCADDKEAYEALVNVMFLDPRKIGVSMEEAAENAKKFEKEKDFTRARLWYHIAGGLAIYEGNVKKVVEYFGKCEKLSSGTSYPILKNPERAVAKAQEYYKKFLQS
;
A
#
# COMPACT_ATOMS: atom_id res chain seq x y z
N MET A 1 -37.34 -3.39 48.07
CA MET A 1 -37.43 -3.60 46.61
C MET A 1 -36.06 -3.34 45.97
N GLY A 2 -35.06 -4.21 46.22
CA GLY A 2 -33.65 -3.85 45.95
C GLY A 2 -32.71 -4.94 45.44
N GLU A 3 -33.04 -6.23 45.59
CA GLU A 3 -32.13 -7.32 45.20
C GLU A 3 -32.55 -8.07 43.93
N TRP A 4 -33.86 -8.14 43.66
CA TRP A 4 -34.39 -8.83 42.48
C TRP A 4 -34.02 -8.12 41.16
N LEU A 5 -33.97 -6.79 41.17
CA LEU A 5 -33.56 -5.99 40.01
C LEU A 5 -32.05 -6.09 39.74
N ARG A 6 -31.22 -6.20 40.78
CA ARG A 6 -29.76 -6.31 40.66
C ARG A 6 -29.32 -7.65 40.07
N ARG A 7 -29.96 -8.76 40.43
CA ARG A 7 -29.69 -10.09 39.87
C ARG A 7 -30.04 -10.20 38.38
N LYS A 8 -31.15 -9.57 37.95
CA LYS A 8 -31.58 -9.59 36.54
C LYS A 8 -30.64 -8.80 35.62
N ILE A 9 -30.09 -7.68 36.11
CA ILE A 9 -29.13 -6.84 35.37
C ILE A 9 -27.76 -7.56 35.26
N MET A 10 -27.28 -8.18 36.34
CA MET A 10 -26.00 -8.90 36.35
C MET A 10 -25.99 -10.11 35.40
N GLY A 11 -27.10 -10.85 35.29
CA GLY A 11 -27.23 -11.96 34.33
C GLY A 11 -27.26 -11.53 32.85
N LEU A 12 -27.77 -10.33 32.54
CA LEU A 12 -27.76 -9.78 31.17
C LEU A 12 -26.37 -9.26 30.76
N LEU A 13 -25.61 -8.69 31.70
CA LEU A 13 -24.23 -8.27 31.47
C LEU A 13 -23.31 -9.47 31.16
N ASP A 14 -23.49 -10.61 31.82
CA ASP A 14 -22.69 -11.81 31.55
C ASP A 14 -22.95 -12.42 30.17
N ILE A 15 -24.19 -12.36 29.67
CA ILE A 15 -24.55 -12.79 28.31
C ILE A 15 -23.89 -11.88 27.27
N PHE A 16 -23.93 -10.55 27.48
CA PHE A 16 -23.27 -9.58 26.60
C PHE A 16 -21.74 -9.74 26.60
N ARG A 17 -21.16 -10.08 27.76
CA ARG A 17 -19.71 -10.30 27.91
C ARG A 17 -19.26 -11.63 27.29
N ARG A 18 -20.10 -12.67 27.30
CA ARG A 18 -19.88 -13.93 26.55
C ARG A 18 -19.98 -13.72 25.04
N LYS A 19 -21.00 -13.00 24.54
CA LYS A 19 -21.10 -12.63 23.11
C LYS A 19 -19.88 -11.87 22.59
N LYS A 20 -19.38 -10.88 23.35
CA LYS A 20 -18.15 -10.14 22.98
C LYS A 20 -16.89 -11.02 22.97
N LYS A 21 -16.85 -12.09 23.77
CA LYS A 21 -15.70 -13.01 23.87
C LYS A 21 -15.75 -14.13 22.83
N GLU A 22 -16.94 -14.48 22.35
CA GLU A 22 -17.15 -15.39 21.22
C GLU A 22 -17.00 -14.67 19.86
N GLU A 23 -17.45 -13.42 19.72
CA GLU A 23 -17.21 -12.59 18.53
C GLU A 23 -15.71 -12.30 18.33
N ALA A 24 -14.96 -12.09 19.42
CA ALA A 24 -13.50 -11.91 19.37
C ALA A 24 -12.72 -13.19 19.06
N LYS A 25 -13.36 -14.38 19.15
CA LYS A 25 -12.73 -15.67 18.83
C LYS A 25 -13.14 -16.24 17.46
N THR A 26 -14.14 -15.66 16.81
CA THR A 26 -14.75 -16.21 15.58
C THR A 26 -14.62 -15.30 14.36
N THR A 27 -13.65 -14.38 14.37
CA THR A 27 -13.25 -13.58 13.20
C THR A 27 -11.73 -13.57 13.00
N VAL A 28 -11.05 -14.67 13.32
CA VAL A 28 -9.90 -15.09 12.49
C VAL A 28 -10.49 -15.82 11.29
N GLU A 29 -11.32 -15.11 10.53
CA GLU A 29 -11.52 -15.42 9.13
C GLU A 29 -10.10 -15.42 8.57
N THR A 30 -9.66 -16.57 8.08
CA THR A 30 -8.30 -16.73 7.54
C THR A 30 -8.17 -15.76 6.37
N ARG A 31 -7.78 -14.52 6.66
CA ARG A 31 -7.57 -13.47 5.65
C ARG A 31 -6.53 -14.06 4.74
N ARG A 32 -6.96 -14.48 3.55
CA ARG A 32 -6.04 -15.00 2.54
C ARG A 32 -5.09 -13.85 2.23
N MET A 33 -3.84 -14.02 2.66
CA MET A 33 -2.79 -13.04 2.37
C MET A 33 -2.68 -12.94 0.85
N THR A 34 -2.63 -11.71 0.35
CA THR A 34 -2.31 -11.43 -1.04
C THR A 34 -0.92 -11.98 -1.39
N GLU A 35 -0.65 -12.18 -2.66
CA GLU A 35 0.66 -12.67 -3.14
C GLU A 35 1.81 -11.77 -2.69
N LEU A 36 1.61 -10.44 -2.68
CA LEU A 36 2.59 -9.48 -2.19
C LEU A 36 2.77 -9.57 -0.67
N GLU A 37 1.68 -9.70 0.11
CA GLU A 37 1.76 -9.93 1.56
C GLU A 37 2.52 -11.22 1.88
N GLN A 38 2.32 -12.29 1.11
CA GLN A 38 3.04 -13.56 1.29
C GLN A 38 4.52 -13.43 0.92
N LEU A 39 4.84 -12.73 -0.17
CA LEU A 39 6.21 -12.53 -0.62
C LEU A 39 7.04 -11.71 0.38
N CYS A 40 6.39 -10.80 1.10
CA CYS A 40 7.01 -9.92 2.09
C CYS A 40 6.72 -10.34 3.54
N ALA A 41 6.34 -11.60 3.79
CA ALA A 41 5.89 -12.04 5.12
C ALA A 41 6.96 -11.87 6.22
N ASP A 42 8.24 -11.98 5.86
CA ASP A 42 9.41 -11.77 6.71
C ASP A 42 10.02 -10.35 6.57
N ASP A 43 9.46 -9.53 5.69
CA ASP A 43 9.99 -8.22 5.31
C ASP A 43 8.89 -7.14 5.32
N LYS A 44 8.44 -6.81 6.53
CA LYS A 44 7.40 -5.80 6.78
C LYS A 44 7.77 -4.42 6.19
N GLU A 45 9.04 -4.07 6.21
CA GLU A 45 9.51 -2.79 5.65
C GLU A 45 9.37 -2.77 4.12
N ALA A 46 9.74 -3.85 3.43
CA ALA A 46 9.54 -3.95 1.99
C ALA A 46 8.05 -3.98 1.63
N TYR A 47 7.20 -4.64 2.42
CA TYR A 47 5.75 -4.60 2.23
C TYR A 47 5.20 -3.17 2.32
N GLU A 48 5.52 -2.44 3.39
CA GLU A 48 5.08 -1.06 3.60
C GLU A 48 5.60 -0.12 2.51
N ALA A 49 6.81 -0.38 2.00
CA ALA A 49 7.38 0.35 0.88
C ALA A 49 6.62 0.14 -0.44
N LEU A 50 6.06 -1.04 -0.67
CA LEU A 50 5.49 -1.43 -1.97
C LEU A 50 3.97 -1.32 -2.05
N VAL A 51 3.24 -1.59 -0.97
CA VAL A 51 1.78 -1.79 -0.98
C VAL A 51 0.97 -0.66 -1.64
N ASN A 52 1.45 0.58 -1.56
CA ASN A 52 0.75 1.76 -2.08
C ASN A 52 1.33 2.32 -3.40
N VAL A 53 2.41 1.75 -3.92
CA VAL A 53 3.16 2.32 -5.05
C VAL A 53 3.48 1.32 -6.15
N MET A 54 3.47 0.03 -5.82
CA MET A 54 3.74 -1.04 -6.77
C MET A 54 2.46 -1.37 -7.56
N PHE A 55 2.59 -1.43 -8.88
CA PHE A 55 1.53 -1.98 -9.72
C PHE A 55 1.65 -3.51 -9.75
N LEU A 56 0.58 -4.22 -9.39
CA LEU A 56 0.59 -5.69 -9.46
C LEU A 56 0.69 -6.21 -10.90
N ASP A 57 0.13 -5.48 -11.87
CA ASP A 57 0.27 -5.77 -13.30
C ASP A 57 0.51 -4.47 -14.09
N PRO A 58 1.76 -3.98 -14.14
CA PRO A 58 2.12 -2.73 -14.81
C PRO A 58 1.84 -2.75 -16.32
N ARG A 59 1.69 -3.93 -16.93
CA ARG A 59 1.34 -4.08 -18.36
C ARG A 59 -0.06 -3.54 -18.69
N LYS A 60 -0.93 -3.38 -17.68
CA LYS A 60 -2.29 -2.83 -17.81
C LYS A 60 -2.37 -1.31 -17.71
N ILE A 61 -1.27 -0.63 -17.38
CA ILE A 61 -1.23 0.83 -17.20
C ILE A 61 -1.35 1.57 -18.54
N GLY A 62 -0.92 0.94 -19.64
CA GLY A 62 -1.17 1.42 -21.00
C GLY A 62 -0.31 2.62 -21.46
N VAL A 63 0.65 3.05 -20.65
CA VAL A 63 1.62 4.12 -20.94
C VAL A 63 3.03 3.71 -20.51
N SER A 64 4.07 4.31 -21.10
CA SER A 64 5.45 4.08 -20.67
C SER A 64 5.85 4.93 -19.46
N MET A 65 6.97 4.57 -18.80
CA MET A 65 7.54 5.38 -17.73
C MET A 65 7.89 6.80 -18.20
N GLU A 66 8.46 6.92 -19.40
CA GLU A 66 8.83 8.19 -20.03
C GLU A 66 7.60 9.04 -20.32
N GLU A 67 6.58 8.46 -20.94
CA GLU A 67 5.33 9.15 -21.23
C GLU A 67 4.65 9.67 -19.95
N ALA A 68 4.62 8.85 -18.90
CA ALA A 68 4.10 9.27 -17.61
C ALA A 68 4.92 10.43 -17.01
N ALA A 69 6.25 10.38 -17.10
CA ALA A 69 7.12 11.44 -16.61
C ALA A 69 7.00 12.74 -17.43
N GLU A 70 6.77 12.66 -18.74
CA GLU A 70 6.52 13.81 -19.60
C GLU A 70 5.19 14.49 -19.27
N ASN A 71 4.13 13.70 -19.10
CA ASN A 71 2.84 14.20 -18.63
C ASN A 71 2.97 14.89 -17.27
N ALA A 72 3.71 14.30 -16.33
CA ALA A 72 3.96 14.90 -15.02
C ALA A 72 4.61 16.27 -15.12
N LYS A 73 5.67 16.39 -15.94
CA LYS A 73 6.37 17.66 -16.18
C LYS A 73 5.49 18.69 -16.86
N LYS A 74 4.61 18.28 -17.77
CA LYS A 74 3.63 19.17 -18.42
C LYS A 74 2.69 19.79 -17.39
N PHE A 75 2.06 18.97 -16.55
CA PHE A 75 1.18 19.47 -15.49
C PHE A 75 1.91 20.28 -14.42
N GLU A 76 3.17 19.94 -14.11
CA GLU A 76 4.02 20.74 -13.22
C GLU A 76 4.23 22.16 -13.77
N LYS A 77 4.48 22.31 -15.08
CA LYS A 77 4.60 23.61 -15.78
C LYS A 77 3.27 24.38 -15.80
N GLU A 78 2.15 23.67 -15.97
CA GLU A 78 0.80 24.23 -15.93
C GLU A 78 0.33 24.58 -14.51
N LYS A 79 1.14 24.28 -13.48
CA LYS A 79 0.81 24.43 -12.05
C LYS A 79 -0.39 23.58 -11.59
N ASP A 80 -0.77 22.57 -12.37
CA ASP A 80 -1.73 21.54 -11.97
C ASP A 80 -0.99 20.47 -11.15
N PHE A 81 -0.63 20.82 -9.91
CA PHE A 81 0.20 19.97 -9.06
C PHE A 81 -0.47 18.65 -8.67
N THR A 82 -1.80 18.61 -8.64
CA THR A 82 -2.57 17.38 -8.39
C THR A 82 -2.33 16.38 -9.51
N ARG A 83 -2.46 16.79 -10.77
CA ARG A 83 -2.18 15.90 -11.91
C ARG A 83 -0.69 15.61 -12.05
N ALA A 84 0.18 16.61 -11.83
CA ALA A 84 1.62 16.39 -11.86
C ALA A 84 2.06 15.29 -10.88
N ARG A 85 1.55 15.33 -9.64
CA ARG A 85 1.80 14.30 -8.62
C ARG A 85 1.28 12.93 -9.05
N LEU A 86 0.06 12.86 -9.59
CA LEU A 86 -0.51 11.59 -10.06
C LEU A 86 0.40 10.97 -11.14
N TRP A 87 0.83 11.76 -12.12
CA TRP A 87 1.67 11.27 -13.20
C TRP A 87 3.09 10.89 -12.73
N TYR A 88 3.69 11.64 -11.80
CA TYR A 88 4.94 11.21 -11.16
C TYR A 88 4.75 9.92 -10.36
N HIS A 89 3.61 9.72 -9.69
CA HIS A 89 3.32 8.48 -8.99
C HIS A 89 3.24 7.29 -9.96
N ILE A 90 2.58 7.47 -11.11
CA ILE A 90 2.52 6.47 -12.18
C ILE A 90 3.91 6.16 -12.72
N ALA A 91 4.70 7.19 -13.05
CA ALA A 91 6.07 7.01 -13.51
C ALA A 91 6.94 6.29 -12.47
N GLY A 92 6.76 6.59 -11.18
CA GLY A 92 7.45 5.91 -10.07
C GLY A 92 7.07 4.44 -9.97
N GLY A 93 5.78 4.09 -10.07
CA GLY A 93 5.31 2.71 -10.08
C GLY A 93 5.85 1.90 -11.27
N LEU A 94 5.93 2.52 -12.45
CA LEU A 94 6.54 1.90 -13.64
C LEU A 94 8.07 1.75 -13.49
N ALA A 95 8.74 2.72 -12.86
CA ALA A 95 10.17 2.61 -12.55
C ALA A 95 10.48 1.43 -11.60
N ILE A 96 9.57 1.08 -10.68
CA ILE A 96 9.69 -0.14 -9.86
C ILE A 96 9.66 -1.39 -10.75
N TYR A 97 8.75 -1.43 -11.73
CA TYR A 97 8.63 -2.54 -12.68
C TYR A 97 9.87 -2.71 -13.57
N GLU A 98 10.46 -1.61 -14.02
CA GLU A 98 11.70 -1.64 -14.80
C GLU A 98 12.96 -1.90 -13.96
N GLY A 99 12.84 -1.95 -12.63
CA GLY A 99 13.99 -2.12 -11.74
C GLY A 99 14.86 -0.87 -11.61
N ASN A 100 14.36 0.30 -12.02
CA ASN A 100 15.13 1.53 -12.10
C ASN A 100 15.08 2.35 -10.80
N VAL A 101 15.92 1.96 -9.83
CA VAL A 101 16.01 2.59 -8.49
C VAL A 101 16.20 4.11 -8.58
N LYS A 102 17.06 4.58 -9.50
CA LYS A 102 17.32 6.02 -9.66
C LYS A 102 16.05 6.78 -10.03
N LYS A 103 15.22 6.22 -10.91
CA LYS A 103 13.94 6.82 -11.32
C LYS A 103 12.87 6.71 -10.24
N VAL A 104 12.85 5.62 -9.47
CA VAL A 104 11.99 5.49 -8.27
C VAL A 104 12.26 6.66 -7.31
N VAL A 105 13.53 6.91 -6.98
CA VAL A 105 13.92 8.02 -6.09
C VAL A 105 13.54 9.38 -6.69
N GLU A 106 13.81 9.58 -7.99
CA GLU A 106 13.47 10.83 -8.69
C GLU A 106 11.96 11.13 -8.63
N TYR A 107 11.12 10.18 -9.03
CA TYR A 107 9.70 10.40 -9.21
C TYR A 107 8.92 10.44 -7.89
N PHE A 108 9.20 9.54 -6.94
CA PHE A 108 8.54 9.64 -5.63
C PHE A 108 9.06 10.82 -4.82
N GLY A 109 10.34 11.20 -4.97
CA GLY A 109 10.85 12.44 -4.39
C GLY A 109 10.20 13.70 -4.97
N LYS A 110 9.85 13.69 -6.27
CA LYS A 110 9.01 14.73 -6.89
C LYS A 110 7.61 14.74 -6.28
N CYS A 111 6.99 13.59 -6.05
CA CYS A 111 5.68 13.51 -5.39
C CYS A 111 5.68 14.12 -3.98
N GLU A 112 6.70 13.87 -3.15
CA GLU A 112 6.84 14.47 -1.81
C GLU A 112 6.98 16.00 -1.89
N LYS A 113 7.75 16.51 -2.87
CA LYS A 113 7.94 17.96 -3.06
C LYS A 113 6.66 18.69 -3.49
N LEU A 114 5.80 18.03 -4.25
CA LEU A 114 4.55 18.62 -4.77
C LEU A 114 3.40 18.58 -3.76
N SER A 115 3.48 17.78 -2.70
CA SER A 115 2.42 17.64 -1.69
C SER A 115 3.03 17.60 -0.30
N SER A 116 2.87 18.71 0.43
CA SER A 116 3.23 18.76 1.85
C SER A 116 2.45 17.70 2.62
N GLY A 117 3.17 16.86 3.37
CA GLY A 117 2.58 15.83 4.23
C GLY A 117 2.40 14.44 3.63
N THR A 118 2.72 14.23 2.34
CA THR A 118 2.85 12.85 1.82
C THR A 118 4.29 12.38 2.02
N SER A 119 4.49 11.23 2.65
CA SER A 119 5.78 10.52 2.66
C SER A 119 5.67 9.19 1.94
N TYR A 120 6.72 8.83 1.21
CA TYR A 120 6.83 7.59 0.46
C TYR A 120 7.82 6.64 1.14
N PRO A 121 7.36 5.58 1.84
CA PRO A 121 8.25 4.69 2.58
C PRO A 121 9.32 4.02 1.72
N ILE A 122 9.05 3.82 0.42
CA ILE A 122 10.02 3.30 -0.56
C ILE A 122 11.31 4.13 -0.64
N LEU A 123 11.27 5.43 -0.34
CA LEU A 123 12.45 6.28 -0.38
C LEU A 123 13.44 6.01 0.77
N LYS A 124 13.06 5.26 1.81
CA LYS A 124 13.96 4.88 2.91
C LYS A 124 14.99 3.82 2.50
N ASN A 125 14.59 2.88 1.65
CA ASN A 125 15.44 1.82 1.11
C ASN A 125 14.91 1.37 -0.26
N PRO A 126 15.11 2.19 -1.30
CA PRO A 126 14.52 1.95 -2.61
C PRO A 126 15.13 0.72 -3.29
N GLU A 127 16.41 0.40 -3.06
CA GLU A 127 17.07 -0.78 -3.59
C GLU A 127 16.38 -2.07 -3.11
N ARG A 128 16.15 -2.19 -1.79
CA ARG A 128 15.49 -3.37 -1.20
C ARG A 128 14.06 -3.52 -1.69
N ALA A 129 13.30 -2.44 -1.72
CA ALA A 129 11.92 -2.46 -2.18
C ALA A 129 11.82 -2.85 -3.66
N VAL A 130 12.67 -2.26 -4.52
CA VAL A 130 12.70 -2.60 -5.94
C VAL A 130 13.13 -4.06 -6.15
N ALA A 131 14.14 -4.56 -5.44
CA ALA A 131 14.54 -5.96 -5.53
C ALA A 131 13.38 -6.92 -5.17
N LYS A 132 12.64 -6.61 -4.09
CA LYS A 132 11.48 -7.40 -3.67
C LYS A 132 10.33 -7.35 -4.68
N ALA A 133 10.07 -6.19 -5.30
CA ALA A 133 9.11 -6.07 -6.39
C ALA A 133 9.53 -6.89 -7.62
N GLN A 134 10.82 -6.92 -7.95
CA GLN A 134 11.34 -7.74 -9.05
C GLN A 134 11.16 -9.25 -8.80
N GLU A 135 11.27 -9.71 -7.55
CA GLU A 135 10.92 -11.10 -7.19
C GLU A 135 9.44 -11.40 -7.50
N TYR A 136 8.54 -10.47 -7.16
CA TYR A 136 7.12 -10.60 -7.49
C TYR A 136 6.90 -10.71 -8.99
N TYR A 137 7.42 -9.77 -9.77
CA TYR A 137 7.20 -9.76 -11.23
C TYR A 137 7.76 -10.99 -11.92
N LYS A 138 8.92 -11.49 -11.49
CA LYS A 138 9.48 -12.76 -11.98
C LYS A 138 8.57 -13.95 -11.66
N LYS A 139 7.97 -13.97 -10.47
CA LYS A 139 7.14 -15.09 -10.04
C LYS A 139 5.74 -15.09 -10.68
N PHE A 140 5.17 -13.93 -10.93
CA PHE A 140 3.74 -13.81 -11.28
C PHE A 140 3.47 -13.19 -12.66
N LEU A 141 4.43 -12.50 -13.29
CA LEU A 141 4.24 -11.85 -14.59
C LEU A 141 5.14 -12.39 -15.71
N GLN A 142 6.17 -13.19 -15.40
CA GLN A 142 6.91 -13.96 -16.40
C GLN A 142 6.07 -15.18 -16.81
N SER A 143 5.10 -14.94 -17.69
CA SER A 143 4.32 -15.94 -18.43
C SER A 143 4.60 -15.80 -19.91
#